data_AF-A0A7S0IHL2-F1
#
_entry.id   AF-A0A7S0IHL2-F1
#
_cell.length_a   1.000
_cell.length_b   1.000
_cell.length_c   1.000
_cell.angle_alpha   90.00
_cell.angle_beta   90.00
_cell.angle_gamma   90.00
#
_symmetry.space_group_name_H-M   'P 1'
#
loop_
_entity.id
_entity.type
_entity.pdbx_description
1 polymer ?
#
loop_
_entity_poly.entity_id
_entity_poly.type
_entity_poly.pdbx_seq_one_letter_code
_entity_poly.pdbx_strand_id
1 'polypeptide(L)'
;MGCILAELYTGYPLFPGENEADQIACFMEINGVPPRALLDKSERGKKYFDSSGEPKLVANSKGKKRTPNSKDLGALLRCTDRGFIDFLSSCLRWDVADRITP
;
A
#
# COMPACT_ATOMS: atom_id res chain seq x y z
N MET A 1 5.12 -6.04 10.03
CA MET A 1 5.04 -7.51 9.98
C MET A 1 4.25 -8.01 8.76
N GLY A 2 3.11 -7.40 8.41
CA GLY A 2 2.27 -7.84 7.29
C GLY A 2 2.99 -8.12 5.95
N CYS A 3 3.90 -7.26 5.49
CA CYS A 3 4.61 -7.48 4.23
C CYS A 3 5.44 -8.77 4.21
N ILE A 4 6.17 -9.03 5.31
CA ILE A 4 7.03 -10.21 5.43
C ILE A 4 6.18 -11.49 5.46
N LEU A 5 5.07 -11.47 6.20
CA LEU A 5 4.18 -12.62 6.29
C LEU A 5 3.50 -12.91 4.94
N ALA A 6 3.08 -11.88 4.21
CA ALA A 6 2.56 -12.02 2.86
C ALA A 6 3.61 -12.60 1.89
N GLU A 7 4.87 -12.17 2.00
CA GLU A 7 5.97 -12.66 1.18
C GLU A 7 6.33 -14.12 1.51
N LEU A 8 6.33 -14.51 2.79
CA LEU A 8 6.50 -15.90 3.21
C LEU A 8 5.36 -16.80 2.69
N TYR A 9 4.12 -16.28 2.67
CA TYR A 9 2.97 -17.03 2.20
C TYR A 9 2.97 -17.21 0.67
N THR A 10 3.33 -16.17 -0.08
CA THR A 10 3.22 -16.17 -1.55
C THR A 10 4.52 -16.52 -2.28
N GLY A 11 5.66 -16.40 -1.60
CA GLY A 11 7.00 -16.50 -2.21
C GLY A 11 7.44 -15.25 -2.98
N TYR A 12 6.64 -14.18 -2.99
CA TYR A 12 6.93 -12.94 -3.73
C TYR A 12 6.69 -11.71 -2.86
N PRO A 13 7.46 -10.61 -3.03
CA PRO A 13 7.24 -9.38 -2.28
C PRO A 13 5.83 -8.83 -2.50
N LEU A 14 5.12 -8.53 -1.40
CA LEU A 14 3.77 -7.95 -1.45
C LEU A 14 3.76 -6.58 -2.18
N PHE A 15 4.82 -5.79 -1.98
CA PHE A 15 4.97 -4.47 -2.57
C PHE A 15 6.33 -4.36 -3.27
N PRO A 16 6.43 -4.75 -4.55
CA PRO A 16 7.67 -4.72 -5.31
C PRO A 16 7.88 -3.32 -5.94
N GLY A 17 8.12 -2.31 -5.12
CA GLY A 17 8.39 -0.94 -5.57
C GLY A 17 9.85 -0.73 -5.97
N GLU A 18 10.08 -0.04 -7.09
CA GLU A 18 11.44 0.23 -7.62
C GLU A 18 12.10 1.46 -7.00
N ASN A 19 11.31 2.37 -6.43
CA ASN A 19 11.75 3.59 -5.74
C ASN A 19 10.65 4.05 -4.76
N GLU A 20 10.88 5.13 -4.02
CA GLU A 20 9.90 5.64 -3.03
C GLU A 20 8.51 5.90 -3.61
N ALA A 21 8.42 6.51 -4.80
CA ALA A 21 7.13 6.82 -5.42
C ALA A 21 6.40 5.56 -5.87
N ASP A 22 7.12 4.62 -6.50
CA ASP A 22 6.54 3.34 -6.91
C ASP A 22 6.18 2.46 -5.70
N GLN A 23 6.93 2.53 -4.60
CA GLN A 23 6.62 1.84 -3.35
C GLN A 23 5.32 2.35 -2.72
N ILE A 24 5.14 3.67 -2.64
CA ILE A 24 3.88 4.27 -2.17
C ILE A 24 2.73 3.88 -3.12
N ALA A 25 2.98 3.85 -4.43
CA ALA A 25 1.98 3.45 -5.41
C ALA A 25 1.59 1.96 -5.30
N CYS A 26 2.55 1.06 -5.05
CA CYS A 26 2.28 -0.35 -4.72
C CYS A 26 1.37 -0.49 -3.51
N PHE A 27 1.61 0.31 -2.46
CA PHE A 27 0.78 0.28 -1.26
C PHE A 27 -0.64 0.81 -1.52
N MET A 28 -0.75 1.88 -2.31
CA MET A 28 -2.04 2.47 -2.71
C MET A 28 -2.89 1.54 -3.57
N GLU A 29 -2.29 0.64 -4.37
CA GLU A 29 -3.06 -0.35 -5.18
C GLU A 29 -4.04 -1.15 -4.30
N ILE A 30 -3.69 -1.41 -3.03
CA ILE A 30 -4.48 -2.21 -2.08
C ILE A 30 -5.20 -1.34 -1.04
N ASN A 31 -4.50 -0.34 -0.47
CA ASN A 31 -5.02 0.45 0.66
C ASN A 31 -5.63 1.80 0.27
N GLY A 32 -5.73 2.08 -1.02
CA GLY A 32 -6.18 3.37 -1.52
C GLY A 32 -5.23 4.51 -1.15
N VAL A 33 -5.69 5.75 -1.33
CA VAL A 33 -4.92 6.94 -0.97
C VAL A 33 -4.86 7.11 0.56
N PRO A 34 -3.77 7.64 1.12
CA PRO A 34 -3.68 7.93 2.55
C PRO A 34 -4.71 9.00 2.96
N PRO A 35 -5.21 8.95 4.21
CA PRO A 35 -6.09 9.99 4.74
C PRO A 35 -5.45 11.38 4.69
N ARG A 36 -6.26 12.41 4.44
CA ARG A 36 -5.77 13.79 4.32
C ARG A 36 -5.00 14.27 5.56
N ALA A 37 -5.48 13.91 6.76
CA ALA A 37 -4.81 14.25 8.01
C ALA A 37 -3.37 13.67 8.11
N LEU A 38 -3.11 12.54 7.46
CA LEU A 38 -1.76 11.95 7.39
C LEU A 38 -0.89 12.71 6.39
N LEU A 39 -1.45 13.09 5.24
CA LEU A 39 -0.76 13.91 4.25
C LEU A 39 -0.37 15.29 4.79
N ASP A 40 -1.25 15.94 5.54
CA ASP A 40 -1.01 17.27 6.10
C ASP A 40 0.11 17.26 7.16
N LYS A 41 0.29 16.13 7.87
CA LYS A 41 1.40 15.91 8.82
C LYS A 41 2.69 15.47 8.14
N SER A 42 2.67 15.16 6.85
CA SER A 42 3.82 14.60 6.13
C SER A 42 4.73 15.69 5.58
N GLU A 43 5.99 15.71 6.02
CA GLU A 43 7.02 16.64 5.49
C GLU A 43 7.28 16.45 4.00
N ARG A 44 7.14 15.21 3.50
CA ARG A 44 7.44 14.83 2.11
C ARG A 44 6.17 14.56 1.29
N GLY A 45 4.98 14.76 1.85
CA GLY A 45 3.70 14.45 1.17
C GLY A 45 3.56 15.15 -0.19
N LYS A 46 3.95 16.42 -0.27
CA LYS A 46 3.90 17.23 -1.50
C LYS A 46 4.76 16.67 -2.66
N LYS A 47 5.72 15.78 -2.38
CA LYS A 47 6.52 15.10 -3.40
C LYS A 47 5.67 14.08 -4.19
N TYR A 48 4.76 13.39 -3.51
CA TYR A 48 4.01 12.27 -4.08
C TYR A 48 2.53 12.59 -4.32
N PHE A 49 2.01 13.63 -3.67
CA PHE A 49 0.61 14.06 -3.77
C PHE A 49 0.53 15.52 -4.19
N ASP A 50 -0.56 15.91 -4.83
CA ASP A 50 -0.86 17.31 -5.16
C ASP A 50 -1.56 18.04 -4.00
N SER A 51 -1.91 19.30 -4.20
CA SER A 51 -2.61 20.11 -3.20
C SER A 51 -4.02 19.62 -2.87
N SER A 52 -4.66 18.91 -3.79
CA SER A 52 -5.98 18.29 -3.62
C SER A 52 -5.89 16.97 -2.86
N GLY A 53 -4.68 16.42 -2.69
CA GLY A 53 -4.44 15.14 -2.02
C GLY A 53 -4.44 13.97 -3.00
N GLU A 54 -4.51 14.25 -4.29
CA GLU A 54 -4.47 13.22 -5.33
C GLU A 54 -3.03 12.76 -5.58
N PRO A 55 -2.81 11.46 -5.83
CA PRO A 55 -1.48 10.93 -6.06
C PRO A 55 -0.95 11.35 -7.43
N LYS A 56 0.32 11.77 -7.47
CA LYS A 56 1.06 12.04 -8.70
C LYS A 56 1.49 10.70 -9.31
N LEU A 57 0.66 10.16 -10.20
CA LEU A 57 0.90 8.85 -10.81
C LEU A 57 2.06 8.89 -11.82
N VAL A 58 3.18 8.28 -11.44
CA VAL A 58 4.38 8.12 -12.29
C VAL A 58 4.46 6.67 -12.75
N ALA A 59 4.86 6.46 -14.00
CA ALA A 59 5.13 5.12 -14.53
C ALA A 59 6.47 4.61 -13.99
N ASN A 60 6.55 3.31 -13.67
CA ASN A 60 7.82 2.69 -13.29
C ASN A 60 8.74 2.44 -14.51
N SER A 61 9.92 1.82 -14.30
CA SER A 61 10.87 1.53 -15.39
C SER A 61 10.30 0.66 -16.52
N LYS A 62 9.21 -0.08 -16.24
CA LYS A 62 8.48 -0.93 -17.20
C LYS A 62 7.26 -0.22 -17.82
N GLY A 63 7.07 1.07 -17.58
CA GLY A 63 5.93 1.84 -18.08
C GLY A 63 4.61 1.59 -17.33
N LYS A 64 4.60 0.77 -16.25
CA LYS A 64 3.40 0.48 -15.47
C LYS A 64 3.05 1.69 -14.58
N LYS A 65 1.83 2.20 -14.74
CA LYS A 65 1.19 3.12 -13.77
C LYS A 65 0.30 2.32 -12.82
N ARG A 66 0.41 2.61 -11.54
CA ARG A 66 -0.34 1.94 -10.47
C ARG A 66 -1.49 2.83 -10.02
N THR A 67 -2.69 2.28 -10.00
CA THR A 67 -3.91 3.03 -9.65
C THR A 67 -4.32 2.67 -8.23
N PRO A 68 -4.67 3.64 -7.36
CA PRO A 68 -5.16 3.34 -6.03
C PRO A 68 -6.41 2.45 -6.05
N ASN A 69 -6.57 1.57 -5.05
CA ASN A 69 -7.70 0.63 -4.92
C ASN A 69 -7.95 -0.27 -6.15
N SER A 70 -6.93 -0.52 -6.96
CA SER A 70 -7.06 -1.37 -8.16
C SER A 70 -6.88 -2.86 -7.87
N LYS A 71 -6.46 -3.24 -6.66
CA LYS A 71 -6.21 -4.63 -6.27
C LYS A 71 -6.87 -4.97 -4.95
N ASP A 72 -7.42 -6.18 -4.90
CA ASP A 72 -7.87 -6.81 -3.66
C ASP A 72 -6.71 -7.63 -3.04
N LEU A 73 -6.56 -7.55 -1.71
CA LEU A 73 -5.48 -8.24 -0.99
C LEU A 73 -5.65 -9.76 -1.08
N GLY A 74 -6.86 -10.30 -0.92
CA GLY A 74 -7.12 -11.73 -1.01
C GLY A 74 -6.79 -12.30 -2.38
N ALA A 75 -7.20 -11.59 -3.43
CA ALA A 75 -6.88 -11.92 -4.82
C ALA A 75 -5.37 -11.89 -5.09
N LEU A 76 -4.65 -10.88 -4.58
CA LEU A 76 -3.20 -10.77 -4.73
C LEU A 76 -2.47 -11.93 -4.04
N LEU A 77 -2.90 -12.28 -2.82
CA LEU A 77 -2.35 -13.38 -2.05
C LEU A 77 -2.78 -14.75 -2.57
N ARG A 78 -3.78 -14.81 -3.46
CA ARG A 78 -4.49 -16.05 -3.86
C ARG A 78 -4.99 -16.82 -2.64
N CYS A 79 -5.46 -16.09 -1.64
CA CYS A 79 -5.91 -16.61 -0.36
C CYS A 79 -7.41 -16.35 -0.21
N THR A 80 -8.13 -17.30 0.37
CA THR A 80 -9.56 -17.16 0.73
C THR A 80 -9.80 -17.22 2.24
N ASP A 81 -8.75 -17.46 3.03
CA ASP A 81 -8.81 -17.43 4.50
C ASP A 81 -9.02 -15.98 4.96
N ARG A 82 -10.26 -15.69 5.38
CA ARG A 82 -10.64 -14.36 5.84
C ARG A 82 -9.88 -13.91 7.08
N GLY A 83 -9.55 -14.83 7.99
CA GLY A 83 -8.81 -14.50 9.21
C GLY A 83 -7.38 -14.06 8.89
N PHE A 84 -6.71 -14.76 7.98
CA PHE A 84 -5.38 -14.36 7.53
C PHE A 84 -5.39 -13.04 6.77
N ILE A 85 -6.35 -12.85 5.85
CA ILE A 85 -6.48 -11.61 5.08
C ILE A 85 -6.78 -10.42 5.99
N ASP A 86 -7.68 -10.57 6.97
CA ASP A 86 -8.03 -9.52 7.92
C ASP A 86 -6.85 -9.17 8.83
N PHE A 87 -6.11 -10.16 9.30
CA PHE A 87 -4.89 -9.95 10.07
C PHE A 87 -3.83 -9.17 9.27
N LEU A 88 -3.59 -9.53 8.01
CA LEU A 88 -2.68 -8.79 7.14
C LEU A 88 -3.19 -7.38 6.85
N SER A 89 -4.49 -7.21 6.59
CA SER A 89 -5.10 -5.90 6.36
C SER A 89 -4.94 -4.98 7.57
N SER A 90 -5.11 -5.53 8.77
CA SER A 90 -4.91 -4.82 10.05
C SER A 90 -3.44 -4.48 10.31
N CYS A 91 -2.50 -5.28 9.82
CA CYS A 91 -1.08 -4.93 9.81
C CYS A 91 -0.71 -3.78 8.85
N LEU A 92 -1.53 -3.57 7.82
CA LEU A 92 -1.21 -2.73 6.65
C LEU A 92 -2.04 -1.45 6.59
N ARG A 93 -2.45 -0.91 7.73
CA ARG A 93 -3.16 0.38 7.79
C ARG A 93 -2.23 1.57 7.54
N TRP A 94 -2.79 2.62 6.92
CA TRP A 94 -2.10 3.90 6.69
C TRP A 94 -1.69 4.56 8.01
N ASP A 95 -2.67 4.84 8.86
CA ASP A 95 -2.41 5.37 10.20
C ASP A 95 -1.77 4.28 11.07
N VAL A 96 -0.75 4.66 11.81
CA VAL A 96 -0.06 3.77 12.74
C VAL A 96 -0.96 3.42 13.92
N ALA A 97 -1.82 4.34 14.35
CA ALA A 97 -2.75 4.12 15.46
C ALA A 97 -3.81 3.04 15.14
N ASP A 98 -4.12 2.84 13.86
CA ASP A 98 -5.09 1.84 13.41
C ASP A 98 -4.44 0.47 13.17
N ARG A 99 -3.12 0.35 13.28
CA ARG A 99 -2.43 -0.93 13.08
C ARG A 99 -2.61 -1.83 14.28
N ILE A 100 -2.75 -3.12 14.02
CA ILE A 100 -2.71 -4.14 15.08
C ILE A 100 -1.41 -4.04 15.88
N THR A 101 -1.52 -4.07 17.21
CA THR A 101 -0.40 -4.06 18.14
C THR A 101 -0.06 -5.49 18.58
N PRO A 102 1.21 -5.78 18.94
CA PRO A 102 1.59 -7.07 19.53
C PRO A 102 0.86 -7.40 20.84
#